data_AF-A0A291DD41-F1
#
_entry.id   AF-A0A291DD41-F1
#
_cell.length_a   1.000
_cell.length_b   1.000
_cell.length_c   1.000
_cell.angle_alpha   90.00
_cell.angle_beta   90.00
_cell.angle_gamma   90.00
#
_symmetry.space_group_name_H-M   'P 1'
#
loop_
_entity.id
_entity.type
_entity.pdbx_description
1 polymer ?
#
loop_
_entity_poly.entity_id
_entity_poly.type
_entity_poly.pdbx_seq_one_letter_code
_entity_poly.pdbx_strand_id
1 'polypeptide(L)'
;MGFAHVVGDMTSKGIASGTYTFTPTRYDHTLGLKPVKVKLIAGVLPPTDLLVPDEGTVSYKVTATLRDADNVRVPFTAGFLHLSAGMRVNLADTRLSGSPYSPSETGTVDPTQPVPPNPPKPDPATPGGNTTTVVVKEKPAAFFPKFLQSRKRAIWSPSYWWADWWDPLSNPPKPSKWDGIMQAAGTSELAVLNISSGSGDSKSDDWVRQAKLIRQKGLYLLGYVRTTWGDRPVEEILAECKNHLDWYEVDGFFLDEYPNGWGDQDGYWKKLVPVYQKLKTLYPDKIVIGNPGTNTTAEFVQTADVLMTYEQAAARYLGDGMEPNWNGTHGEYNRGEYEGVPTWRFWHCIHDVKDPEQAIRCLRKASTLNVRAIYLTDDTFFNAAGEPVENPYNEPPSPWLWALQNAWAEGDTVFETYVATFYPQHKKSV
;
A
#
# COMPACT_ATOMS: atom_id res chain seq x y z
N MET A 1 8.04 -30.94 10.52
CA MET A 1 8.90 -29.79 10.82
C MET A 1 8.33 -28.61 10.07
N GLY A 2 8.14 -27.49 10.77
CA GLY A 2 7.69 -26.24 10.20
C GLY A 2 8.85 -25.30 9.93
N PHE A 3 8.49 -24.10 9.50
CA PHE A 3 9.43 -23.00 9.32
C PHE A 3 9.00 -21.79 10.13
N ALA A 4 10.00 -21.05 10.62
CA ALA A 4 9.86 -19.67 11.04
C ALA A 4 10.54 -18.79 10.00
N HIS A 5 9.88 -17.70 9.60
CA HIS A 5 10.35 -16.80 8.57
C HIS A 5 11.07 -15.60 9.20
N VAL A 6 12.34 -15.41 8.89
CA VAL A 6 13.15 -14.29 9.39
C VAL A 6 13.53 -13.35 8.25
N VAL A 7 13.28 -12.06 8.43
CA VAL A 7 13.62 -10.96 7.51
C VAL A 7 14.29 -9.83 8.28
N GLY A 8 14.79 -8.79 7.61
CA GLY A 8 15.02 -7.51 8.28
C GLY A 8 15.82 -6.49 7.50
N ASP A 9 15.40 -5.23 7.57
CA ASP A 9 16.10 -4.10 6.95
C ASP A 9 16.99 -3.38 7.98
N MET A 10 18.30 -3.47 7.78
CA MET A 10 19.30 -2.91 8.69
C MET A 10 19.82 -1.55 8.22
N THR A 11 19.29 -0.99 7.13
CA THR A 11 19.74 0.29 6.57
C THR A 11 19.51 1.45 7.53
N SER A 12 18.38 1.43 8.27
CA SER A 12 18.08 2.40 9.35
C SER A 12 19.09 2.38 10.50
N LYS A 13 19.86 1.29 10.62
CA LYS A 13 20.95 1.11 11.59
C LYS A 13 22.33 1.39 10.98
N GLY A 14 22.37 1.98 9.78
CA GLY A 14 23.61 2.31 9.06
C GLY A 14 24.33 1.10 8.48
N ILE A 15 23.70 -0.08 8.40
CA ILE A 15 24.31 -1.29 7.87
C ILE A 15 24.00 -1.41 6.38
N ALA A 16 25.04 -1.49 5.55
CA ALA A 16 24.90 -1.63 4.09
C ALA A 16 25.20 -3.05 3.60
N SER A 17 26.00 -3.83 4.34
CA SER A 17 26.31 -5.22 3.97
C SER A 17 26.72 -6.07 5.16
N GLY A 18 26.70 -7.39 5.00
CA GLY A 18 27.12 -8.30 6.05
C GLY A 18 26.60 -9.73 5.88
N THR A 19 26.89 -10.57 6.86
CA THR A 19 26.40 -11.95 6.92
C THR A 19 25.90 -12.24 8.33
N TYR A 20 24.66 -12.73 8.42
CA TYR A 20 24.10 -13.32 9.63
C TYR A 20 24.32 -14.84 9.63
N THR A 21 24.56 -15.41 10.81
CA THR A 21 24.63 -16.85 11.04
C THR A 21 23.70 -17.22 12.19
N PHE A 22 22.75 -18.10 11.90
CA PHE A 22 21.80 -18.68 12.85
C PHE A 22 22.29 -20.08 13.19
N THR A 23 22.71 -20.32 14.42
CA THR A 23 23.21 -21.62 14.90
C THR A 23 22.27 -22.20 15.93
N PRO A 24 21.63 -23.37 15.70
CA PRO A 24 20.81 -24.03 16.72
C PRO A 24 21.57 -24.19 18.04
N THR A 25 20.91 -24.07 19.19
CA THR A 25 21.59 -24.29 20.47
C THR A 25 21.94 -25.76 20.69
N ARG A 26 22.86 -26.05 21.63
CA ARG A 26 23.33 -27.42 21.95
C ARG A 26 22.19 -28.39 22.29
N TYR A 27 21.10 -27.89 22.87
CA TYR A 27 19.91 -28.68 23.24
C TYR A 27 19.06 -29.09 22.02
N ASP A 28 19.12 -28.31 20.93
CA ASP A 28 18.29 -28.47 19.73
C ASP A 28 18.98 -29.26 18.60
N HIS A 29 20.28 -29.58 18.75
CA HIS A 29 21.04 -30.40 17.80
C HIS A 29 20.51 -31.84 17.70
N THR A 30 19.81 -32.32 18.72
CA THR A 30 19.14 -33.64 18.74
C THR A 30 17.99 -33.73 17.74
N LEU A 31 17.49 -32.59 17.23
CA LEU A 31 16.48 -32.50 16.16
C LEU A 31 17.08 -32.51 14.75
N GLY A 32 18.40 -32.65 14.60
CA GLY A 32 19.08 -32.70 13.30
C GLY A 32 19.18 -31.35 12.56
N LEU A 33 18.89 -30.24 13.26
CA LEU A 33 18.95 -28.89 12.70
C LEU A 33 20.39 -28.44 12.41
N LYS A 34 20.57 -27.71 11.31
CA LYS A 34 21.88 -27.22 10.86
C LYS A 34 21.97 -25.70 10.93
N PRO A 35 23.18 -25.13 11.12
CA PRO A 35 23.36 -23.68 11.04
C PRO A 35 23.01 -23.12 9.66
N VAL A 36 22.34 -21.97 9.64
CA VAL A 36 21.97 -21.24 8.41
C VAL A 36 22.78 -19.95 8.35
N LYS A 37 23.40 -19.68 7.19
CA LYS A 37 24.14 -18.44 6.93
C LYS A 37 23.48 -17.65 5.82
N VAL A 38 23.27 -16.36 6.05
CA VAL A 38 22.54 -15.49 5.13
C VAL A 38 23.31 -14.20 4.93
N LYS A 39 23.56 -13.84 3.68
CA LYS A 39 24.20 -12.57 3.32
C LYS A 39 23.13 -11.50 3.16
N LEU A 40 23.41 -10.30 3.68
CA LEU A 40 22.60 -9.12 3.42
C LEU A 40 22.76 -8.68 1.96
N ILE A 41 21.67 -8.19 1.38
CA ILE A 41 21.61 -7.57 0.06
C ILE A 41 21.24 -6.11 0.28
N ALA A 42 22.17 -5.19 0.03
CA ALA A 42 21.98 -3.75 0.25
C ALA A 42 21.40 -3.40 1.64
N GLY A 43 21.95 -4.00 2.70
CA GLY A 43 21.50 -3.78 4.09
C GLY A 43 20.29 -4.62 4.51
N VAL A 44 19.66 -5.34 3.59
CA VAL A 44 18.45 -6.14 3.85
C VAL A 44 18.77 -7.62 3.99
N LEU A 45 18.27 -8.24 5.06
CA LEU A 45 18.26 -9.68 5.26
C LEU A 45 17.09 -10.27 4.45
N PRO A 46 17.37 -11.08 3.41
CA PRO A 46 16.31 -11.67 2.60
C PRO A 46 15.46 -12.64 3.44
N PRO A 47 14.21 -12.90 3.03
CA PRO A 47 13.37 -13.93 3.65
C PRO A 47 14.14 -15.24 3.83
N THR A 48 14.30 -15.63 5.08
CA THR A 48 15.09 -16.78 5.50
C THR A 48 14.22 -17.70 6.32
N ASP A 49 14.02 -18.92 5.82
CA ASP A 49 13.26 -19.94 6.53
C ASP A 49 14.20 -20.71 7.45
N LEU A 50 13.94 -20.61 8.75
CA LEU A 50 14.61 -21.40 9.77
C LEU A 50 13.73 -22.57 10.18
N LEU A 51 14.28 -23.77 10.12
CA LEU A 51 13.58 -24.99 10.51
C LEU A 51 13.24 -24.95 12.01
N VAL A 52 12.03 -25.35 12.33
CA VAL A 52 11.48 -25.43 13.68
C VAL A 52 10.65 -26.72 13.80
N PRO A 53 10.56 -27.34 14.99
CA PRO A 53 9.65 -28.46 15.20
C PRO A 53 8.19 -28.01 15.03
N ASP A 54 7.30 -28.93 14.66
CA ASP A 54 5.87 -28.62 14.45
C ASP A 54 5.17 -28.20 15.76
N GLU A 55 5.66 -28.71 16.89
CA GLU A 55 5.25 -28.33 18.23
C GLU A 55 6.47 -27.89 19.07
N GLY A 56 6.31 -26.81 19.83
CA GLY A 56 7.35 -26.25 20.70
C GLY A 56 8.17 -25.11 20.08
N THR A 57 9.25 -24.74 20.77
CA THR A 57 10.12 -23.61 20.40
C THR A 57 11.56 -24.08 20.30
N VAL A 58 12.28 -23.62 19.27
CA VAL A 58 13.72 -23.84 19.10
C VAL A 58 14.48 -22.54 19.34
N SER A 59 15.73 -22.63 19.78
CA SER A 59 16.59 -21.47 19.98
C SER A 59 17.73 -21.46 18.97
N TYR A 60 17.88 -20.34 18.24
CA TYR A 60 19.05 -20.08 17.40
C TYR A 60 19.92 -19.01 18.05
N LYS A 61 21.21 -19.31 18.26
CA LYS A 61 22.23 -18.30 18.50
C LYS A 61 22.47 -17.52 17.21
N VAL A 62 22.31 -16.20 17.28
CA VAL A 62 22.51 -15.28 16.16
C VAL A 62 23.86 -14.59 16.31
N THR A 63 24.69 -14.68 15.28
CA THR A 63 25.95 -13.95 15.16
C THR A 63 26.00 -13.24 13.81
N ALA A 64 26.74 -12.14 13.70
CA ALA A 64 26.84 -11.40 12.44
C ALA A 64 28.21 -10.77 12.23
N THR A 65 28.57 -10.58 10.95
CA THR A 65 29.66 -9.68 10.53
C THR A 65 29.04 -8.61 9.64
N LEU A 66 29.01 -7.37 10.12
CA LEU A 66 28.27 -6.27 9.51
C LEU A 66 29.21 -5.14 9.10
N ARG A 67 28.84 -4.41 8.05
CA ARG A 67 29.56 -3.25 7.54
C ARG A 67 28.61 -2.13 7.14
N ASP A 68 29.04 -0.89 7.32
CA ASP A 68 28.32 0.30 6.87
C ASP A 68 28.57 0.60 5.38
N ALA A 69 28.04 1.73 4.91
CA ALA A 69 28.17 2.18 3.52
C ALA A 69 29.62 2.48 3.11
N ASP A 70 30.47 2.87 4.06
CA ASP A 70 31.89 3.14 3.87
C ASP A 70 32.76 1.88 4.04
N ASN A 71 32.12 0.70 4.11
CA ASN A 71 32.73 -0.62 4.26
C ASN A 71 33.46 -0.82 5.61
N VAL A 72 33.19 0.02 6.61
CA VAL A 72 33.74 -0.08 7.96
C VAL A 72 32.95 -1.11 8.75
N ARG A 73 33.64 -1.91 9.57
CA ARG A 73 33.00 -2.99 10.34
C ARG A 73 32.14 -2.40 11.47
N VAL A 74 30.87 -2.76 11.49
CA VAL A 74 29.92 -2.39 12.54
C VAL A 74 29.94 -3.48 13.64
N PRO A 75 30.16 -3.11 14.92
CA PRO A 75 30.08 -4.07 16.02
C PRO A 75 28.69 -4.69 16.14
N PHE A 76 28.63 -5.99 16.38
CA PHE A 76 27.38 -6.73 16.63
C PHE A 76 27.54 -7.63 17.86
N THR A 77 26.64 -7.50 18.81
CA THR A 77 26.58 -8.36 20.00
C THR A 77 25.73 -9.59 19.68
N ALA A 78 26.30 -10.78 19.86
CA ALA A 78 25.58 -12.03 19.69
C ALA A 78 24.46 -12.17 20.72
N GLY A 79 23.35 -12.79 20.32
CA GLY A 79 22.24 -13.11 21.22
C GLY A 79 21.43 -14.30 20.71
N PHE A 80 20.29 -14.57 21.33
CA PHE A 80 19.44 -15.70 20.95
C PHE A 80 18.11 -15.25 20.37
N LEU A 81 17.62 -16.04 19.41
CA LEU A 81 16.33 -15.92 18.76
C LEU A 81 15.54 -17.20 19.03
N HIS A 82 14.37 -17.06 19.64
CA HIS A 82 13.48 -18.17 19.99
C HIS A 82 12.32 -18.23 19.00
N LEU A 83 12.13 -19.37 18.34
CA LEU A 83 11.22 -19.51 17.20
C LEU A 83 10.31 -20.73 17.33
N SER A 84 9.06 -20.56 16.94
CA SER A 84 8.06 -21.64 16.80
C SER A 84 7.59 -21.74 15.34
N ALA A 85 6.98 -22.87 14.95
CA ALA A 85 6.39 -23.05 13.63
C ALA A 85 5.41 -21.93 13.26
N GLY A 86 5.57 -21.38 12.04
CA GLY A 86 4.74 -20.30 11.50
C GLY A 86 5.14 -18.89 11.98
N MET A 87 6.10 -18.77 12.90
CA MET A 87 6.51 -17.45 13.43
C MET A 87 7.18 -16.61 12.34
N ARG A 88 6.83 -15.33 12.27
CA ARG A 88 7.47 -14.34 11.40
C ARG A 88 8.23 -13.32 12.23
N VAL A 89 9.49 -13.07 11.89
CA VAL A 89 10.41 -12.26 12.70
C VAL A 89 11.11 -11.24 11.81
N ASN A 90 10.97 -9.96 12.13
CA ASN A 90 11.84 -8.92 11.61
C ASN A 90 13.04 -8.73 12.56
N LEU A 91 14.22 -9.18 12.14
CA LEU A 91 15.46 -9.12 12.91
C LEU A 91 15.91 -7.68 13.19
N ALA A 92 15.49 -6.70 12.39
CA ALA A 92 15.76 -5.28 12.65
C ALA A 92 15.02 -4.79 13.90
N ASP A 93 13.82 -5.30 14.15
CA ASP A 93 12.98 -4.89 15.28
C ASP A 93 13.08 -5.86 16.47
N THR A 94 13.73 -7.01 16.26
CA THR A 94 13.84 -8.05 17.27
C THR A 94 14.98 -7.76 18.23
N ARG A 95 14.65 -7.71 19.53
CA ARG A 95 15.66 -7.76 20.59
C ARG A 95 16.13 -9.19 20.78
N LEU A 96 17.41 -9.44 20.59
CA LEU A 96 18.02 -10.73 20.89
C LEU A 96 18.22 -10.86 22.41
N SER A 97 17.79 -11.98 22.98
CA SER A 97 17.99 -12.24 24.41
C SER A 97 19.49 -12.39 24.71
N GLY A 98 19.95 -11.78 25.82
CA GLY A 98 21.37 -11.73 26.21
C GLY A 98 22.13 -10.45 25.82
N SER A 99 21.49 -9.46 25.18
CA SER A 99 22.09 -8.14 24.93
C SER A 99 21.93 -7.19 26.13
N PRO A 100 23.00 -6.57 26.67
CA PRO A 100 22.88 -5.61 27.77
C PRO A 100 22.73 -4.14 27.27
N TYR A 101 21.53 -3.55 27.40
CA TYR A 101 21.26 -2.22 28.01
C TYR A 101 19.74 -1.86 28.02
N SER A 102 19.35 -1.03 29.01
CA SER A 102 18.01 -0.78 29.60
C SER A 102 17.46 0.65 29.31
N PRO A 103 16.30 1.13 29.83
CA PRO A 103 15.29 1.89 29.06
C PRO A 103 14.97 3.32 29.59
N SER A 104 14.00 3.96 28.91
CA SER A 104 13.15 5.11 29.30
C SER A 104 13.67 6.53 29.06
N GLU A 105 12.88 7.31 28.31
CA GLU A 105 12.48 8.66 28.73
C GLU A 105 11.13 9.05 28.07
N THR A 106 10.27 9.58 28.92
CA THR A 106 8.93 10.13 28.70
C THR A 106 8.98 11.61 28.31
N GLY A 107 8.17 12.03 27.32
CA GLY A 107 7.53 13.36 27.22
C GLY A 107 8.38 14.61 26.93
N THR A 108 8.02 15.37 25.88
CA THR A 108 7.48 16.76 25.91
C THR A 108 7.55 17.45 24.53
N VAL A 109 6.64 18.41 24.34
CA VAL A 109 6.39 19.24 23.14
C VAL A 109 7.18 20.56 23.24
N ASP A 110 7.64 21.12 22.11
CA ASP A 110 8.01 22.54 21.99
C ASP A 110 7.26 23.22 20.81
N PRO A 111 6.44 24.25 21.06
CA PRO A 111 5.67 24.97 20.06
C PRO A 111 6.22 26.38 19.76
N THR A 112 7.40 26.55 19.15
CA THR A 112 7.82 27.89 18.68
C THR A 112 8.81 27.89 17.50
N GLN A 113 8.36 28.02 16.25
CA GLN A 113 9.13 28.70 15.18
C GLN A 113 8.22 29.18 14.00
N PRO A 114 8.55 30.28 13.29
CA PRO A 114 7.62 31.12 12.53
C PRO A 114 7.52 30.86 11.01
N VAL A 115 6.44 31.39 10.41
CA VAL A 115 6.07 31.37 8.98
C VAL A 115 6.82 32.44 8.16
N PRO A 116 7.35 32.14 6.96
CA PRO A 116 7.85 33.16 6.02
C PRO A 116 6.77 33.66 5.02
N PRO A 117 6.86 34.91 4.52
CA PRO A 117 5.80 35.58 3.75
C PRO A 117 5.80 35.29 2.24
N ASN A 118 4.63 35.44 1.59
CA ASN A 118 4.43 35.32 0.13
C ASN A 118 4.85 36.58 -0.66
N PRO A 119 5.46 36.43 -1.86
CA PRO A 119 5.57 37.53 -2.84
C PRO A 119 4.49 37.50 -3.95
N PRO A 120 4.31 38.61 -4.71
CA PRO A 120 3.06 38.97 -5.41
C PRO A 120 2.95 38.54 -6.88
N LYS A 121 1.72 38.56 -7.42
CA LYS A 121 1.34 38.36 -8.84
C LYS A 121 1.55 39.62 -9.70
N PRO A 122 1.81 39.44 -11.01
CA PRO A 122 1.01 40.15 -12.04
C PRO A 122 0.63 39.30 -13.28
N ASP A 123 -0.38 39.81 -14.00
CA ASP A 123 -1.13 39.31 -15.20
C ASP A 123 -1.00 40.38 -16.33
N PRO A 124 -1.69 40.34 -17.51
CA PRO A 124 -1.91 39.36 -18.59
C PRO A 124 -1.41 39.87 -19.99
N ALA A 125 -1.33 38.99 -21.01
CA ALA A 125 -1.65 39.34 -22.42
C ALA A 125 -1.80 38.11 -23.34
N THR A 126 -2.94 38.01 -24.03
CA THR A 126 -3.30 37.02 -25.09
C THR A 126 -3.21 37.70 -26.48
N PRO A 127 -3.00 36.98 -27.61
CA PRO A 127 -4.05 36.22 -28.36
C PRO A 127 -3.49 34.88 -28.93
N GLY A 128 -4.20 33.84 -29.38
CA GLY A 128 -5.59 33.47 -29.65
C GLY A 128 -5.55 32.18 -30.50
N GLY A 129 -6.45 31.21 -30.27
CA GLY A 129 -6.55 29.97 -31.07
C GLY A 129 -7.26 28.83 -30.33
N ASN A 130 -8.44 28.42 -30.81
CA ASN A 130 -9.32 27.44 -30.16
C ASN A 130 -8.83 25.99 -30.29
N THR A 131 -8.33 25.45 -29.18
CA THR A 131 -8.33 24.04 -28.79
C THR A 131 -8.53 24.07 -27.29
N THR A 132 -9.53 23.40 -26.73
CA THR A 132 -9.70 23.35 -25.27
C THR A 132 -8.67 22.38 -24.69
N THR A 133 -7.40 22.79 -24.69
CA THR A 133 -6.37 22.19 -23.87
C THR A 133 -6.73 22.57 -22.43
N VAL A 134 -7.21 21.60 -21.65
CA VAL A 134 -7.36 21.78 -20.20
C VAL A 134 -5.95 21.95 -19.65
N VAL A 135 -5.50 23.19 -19.52
CA VAL A 135 -4.27 23.51 -18.80
C VAL A 135 -4.58 23.29 -17.32
N VAL A 136 -4.30 22.09 -16.84
CA VAL A 136 -4.21 21.81 -15.42
C VAL A 136 -3.07 22.68 -14.91
N LYS A 137 -3.40 23.79 -14.23
CA LYS A 137 -2.39 24.59 -13.53
C LYS A 137 -1.65 23.65 -12.58
N GLU A 138 -0.33 23.51 -12.76
CA GLU A 138 0.49 22.81 -11.79
C GLU A 138 0.24 23.45 -10.42
N LYS A 139 -0.30 22.66 -9.49
CA LYS A 139 -0.48 23.08 -8.11
C LYS A 139 0.92 23.25 -7.49
N PRO A 140 1.11 24.21 -6.56
CA PRO A 140 2.42 24.45 -5.93
C PRO A 140 2.99 23.16 -5.33
N ALA A 141 4.30 22.96 -5.37
CA ALA A 141 4.98 21.76 -4.85
C ALA A 141 4.65 21.41 -3.37
N ALA A 142 4.17 22.38 -2.59
CA ALA A 142 3.71 22.22 -1.21
C ALA A 142 2.28 21.63 -1.07
N PHE A 143 1.53 21.46 -2.17
CA PHE A 143 0.20 20.83 -2.21
C PHE A 143 0.27 19.31 -2.11
N PHE A 144 1.41 18.72 -2.47
CA PHE A 144 1.55 17.28 -2.54
C PHE A 144 1.86 16.71 -1.15
N PRO A 145 1.05 15.77 -0.64
CA PRO A 145 1.40 15.08 0.59
C PRO A 145 2.75 14.40 0.42
N LYS A 146 3.51 14.25 1.51
CA LYS A 146 4.88 13.66 1.51
C LYS A 146 4.98 12.32 0.74
N PHE A 147 3.88 11.58 0.59
CA PHE A 147 3.84 10.32 -0.16
C PHE A 147 4.12 10.49 -1.67
N LEU A 148 3.68 11.57 -2.33
CA LEU A 148 3.95 11.78 -3.76
C LEU A 148 5.41 12.11 -4.05
N GLN A 149 6.20 12.43 -3.01
CA GLN A 149 7.60 12.82 -3.12
C GLN A 149 8.57 11.65 -2.86
N SER A 150 8.09 10.48 -2.43
CA SER A 150 8.96 9.39 -1.95
C SER A 150 9.28 8.31 -2.99
N ARG A 151 8.34 7.93 -3.88
CA ARG A 151 8.51 6.83 -4.85
C ARG A 151 7.70 6.98 -6.15
N LYS A 152 8.24 6.37 -7.22
CA LYS A 152 7.58 6.26 -8.54
C LYS A 152 6.40 5.27 -8.55
N ARG A 153 6.29 4.41 -7.53
CA ARG A 153 5.31 3.32 -7.40
C ARG A 153 4.87 3.19 -5.95
N ALA A 154 3.62 2.82 -5.74
CA ALA A 154 3.05 2.66 -4.40
C ALA A 154 1.98 1.57 -4.36
N ILE A 155 1.76 1.02 -3.17
CA ILE A 155 0.63 0.12 -2.86
C ILE A 155 -0.41 0.91 -2.07
N TRP A 156 -1.61 1.04 -2.60
CA TRP A 156 -2.75 1.65 -1.89
C TRP A 156 -3.82 0.58 -1.72
N SER A 157 -4.29 0.37 -0.49
CA SER A 157 -5.25 -0.69 -0.19
C SER A 157 -6.65 -0.14 0.03
N PRO A 158 -7.71 -0.72 -0.55
CA PRO A 158 -9.08 -0.44 -0.13
C PRO A 158 -9.37 -0.91 1.29
N SER A 159 -8.66 -1.92 1.82
CA SER A 159 -8.66 -2.34 3.23
C SER A 159 -10.02 -2.33 3.95
N TYR A 160 -11.04 -3.01 3.40
CA TYR A 160 -12.37 -3.16 4.03
C TYR A 160 -12.37 -4.23 5.13
N TRP A 161 -11.28 -4.30 5.90
CA TRP A 161 -11.05 -5.25 6.97
C TRP A 161 -11.65 -4.69 8.25
N TRP A 162 -12.28 -5.51 9.09
CA TRP A 162 -12.73 -5.02 10.39
C TRP A 162 -11.55 -4.55 11.27
N ALA A 163 -11.81 -3.62 12.19
CA ALA A 163 -10.84 -3.25 13.21
C ALA A 163 -10.50 -4.47 14.09
N ASP A 164 -9.23 -4.75 14.29
CA ASP A 164 -8.76 -5.92 15.06
C ASP A 164 -7.54 -5.58 15.93
N TRP A 165 -7.42 -4.31 16.36
CA TRP A 165 -6.30 -3.77 17.13
C TRP A 165 -5.96 -4.58 18.41
N TRP A 166 -6.92 -5.35 18.94
CA TRP A 166 -6.76 -6.20 20.11
C TRP A 166 -6.19 -7.59 19.80
N ASP A 167 -6.23 -8.05 18.55
CA ASP A 167 -5.79 -9.41 18.18
C ASP A 167 -4.31 -9.64 18.55
N PRO A 168 -3.38 -8.69 18.28
CA PRO A 168 -2.00 -8.82 18.74
C PRO A 168 -1.83 -8.82 20.27
N LEU A 169 -2.84 -8.34 21.01
CA LEU A 169 -2.85 -8.28 22.48
C LEU A 169 -3.56 -9.50 23.12
N SER A 170 -4.20 -10.35 22.31
CA SER A 170 -4.92 -11.52 22.79
C SER A 170 -3.99 -12.63 23.30
N ASN A 171 -4.55 -13.65 23.96
CA ASN A 171 -3.80 -14.82 24.45
C ASN A 171 -4.49 -16.13 24.02
N PRO A 172 -3.89 -16.92 23.10
CA PRO A 172 -2.63 -16.64 22.41
C PRO A 172 -2.75 -15.44 21.44
N PRO A 173 -1.66 -14.67 21.21
CA PRO A 173 -1.69 -13.55 20.28
C PRO A 173 -2.08 -13.99 18.87
N LYS A 174 -2.87 -13.17 18.19
CA LYS A 174 -3.30 -13.37 16.81
C LYS A 174 -2.76 -12.24 15.93
N PRO A 175 -2.36 -12.52 14.68
CA PRO A 175 -1.93 -11.47 13.76
C PRO A 175 -3.12 -10.58 13.39
N SER A 176 -2.88 -9.28 13.26
CA SER A 176 -3.88 -8.34 12.74
C SER A 176 -3.89 -8.42 11.21
N LYS A 177 -5.06 -8.33 10.59
CA LYS A 177 -5.21 -8.16 9.14
C LYS A 177 -4.47 -6.93 8.62
N TRP A 178 -4.35 -5.91 9.47
CA TRP A 178 -3.68 -4.65 9.17
C TRP A 178 -2.16 -4.72 9.27
N ASP A 179 -1.60 -5.80 9.83
CA ASP A 179 -0.14 -5.92 10.00
C ASP A 179 0.61 -5.83 8.68
N GLY A 180 0.07 -6.45 7.63
CA GLY A 180 0.69 -6.44 6.30
C GLY A 180 0.87 -5.02 5.76
N ILE A 181 -0.16 -4.17 5.86
CA ILE A 181 -0.09 -2.79 5.35
C ILE A 181 0.76 -1.90 6.26
N MET A 182 0.64 -2.08 7.58
CA MET A 182 1.38 -1.33 8.59
C MET A 182 2.89 -1.62 8.59
N GLN A 183 3.30 -2.85 8.28
CA GLN A 183 4.71 -3.23 8.13
C GLN A 183 5.29 -2.75 6.80
N ALA A 184 4.45 -2.58 5.78
CA ALA A 184 4.84 -2.12 4.46
C ALA A 184 4.84 -0.59 4.32
N ALA A 185 4.81 0.20 5.40
CA ALA A 185 4.63 1.67 5.36
C ALA A 185 5.60 2.45 4.44
N GLY A 186 6.71 1.83 4.00
CA GLY A 186 7.62 2.39 3.00
C GLY A 186 7.21 2.17 1.53
N THR A 187 6.38 1.18 1.23
CA THR A 187 5.87 0.83 -0.11
C THR A 187 4.35 0.94 -0.19
N SER A 188 3.66 0.69 0.92
CA SER A 188 2.25 0.91 1.11
C SER A 188 2.01 2.20 1.86
N GLU A 189 1.32 3.13 1.21
CA GLU A 189 1.22 4.52 1.69
C GLU A 189 -0.15 4.84 2.27
N LEU A 190 -1.16 4.03 1.94
CA LEU A 190 -2.55 4.42 2.10
C LEU A 190 -3.46 3.23 2.41
N ALA A 191 -4.36 3.44 3.37
CA ALA A 191 -5.48 2.57 3.68
C ALA A 191 -6.81 3.34 3.58
N VAL A 192 -7.89 2.65 3.25
CA VAL A 192 -9.26 3.20 3.28
C VAL A 192 -10.04 2.60 4.45
N LEU A 193 -10.65 3.45 5.27
CA LEU A 193 -11.57 3.08 6.33
C LEU A 193 -12.99 3.02 5.80
N ASN A 194 -13.57 1.83 5.84
CA ASN A 194 -14.96 1.58 5.52
C ASN A 194 -15.65 0.93 6.73
N ILE A 195 -16.21 1.74 7.61
CA ILE A 195 -16.75 1.27 8.91
C ILE A 195 -18.04 0.49 8.71
N SER A 196 -18.96 1.05 7.92
CA SER A 196 -20.24 0.44 7.60
C SER A 196 -20.77 1.04 6.31
N SER A 197 -20.05 0.81 5.20
CA SER A 197 -20.35 1.46 3.93
C SER A 197 -20.30 2.99 3.98
N GLY A 198 -19.42 3.54 4.81
CA GLY A 198 -19.46 4.93 5.24
C GLY A 198 -18.74 5.16 6.57
N SER A 199 -19.06 6.27 7.24
CA SER A 199 -18.50 6.60 8.58
C SER A 199 -19.06 5.74 9.72
N GLY A 200 -20.17 5.04 9.45
CA GLY A 200 -21.07 4.46 10.45
C GLY A 200 -22.06 5.49 11.00
N ASP A 201 -23.10 4.99 11.69
CA ASP A 201 -24.16 5.83 12.28
C ASP A 201 -23.69 6.58 13.54
N SER A 202 -22.58 6.14 14.13
CA SER A 202 -21.95 6.77 15.30
C SER A 202 -20.45 6.46 15.35
N LYS A 203 -19.71 7.25 16.13
CA LYS A 203 -18.28 7.05 16.38
C LYS A 203 -18.01 5.70 17.06
N SER A 204 -17.14 4.89 16.46
CA SER A 204 -16.69 3.61 17.04
C SER A 204 -15.31 3.74 17.71
N ASP A 205 -15.22 3.37 18.99
CA ASP A 205 -13.96 3.37 19.74
C ASP A 205 -12.92 2.39 19.18
N ASP A 206 -13.37 1.28 18.59
CA ASP A 206 -12.47 0.30 17.98
C ASP A 206 -11.82 0.86 16.72
N TRP A 207 -12.60 1.55 15.90
CA TRP A 207 -12.09 2.24 14.72
C TRP A 207 -11.19 3.42 15.08
N VAL A 208 -11.46 4.13 16.17
CA VAL A 208 -10.54 5.16 16.70
C VAL A 208 -9.18 4.57 17.04
N ARG A 209 -9.15 3.44 17.74
CA ARG A 209 -7.89 2.77 18.12
C ARG A 209 -7.16 2.22 16.90
N GLN A 210 -7.87 1.57 15.98
CA GLN A 210 -7.30 1.07 14.73
C GLN A 210 -6.70 2.21 13.89
N ALA A 211 -7.46 3.28 13.67
CA ALA A 211 -7.04 4.46 12.92
C ALA A 211 -5.78 5.10 13.53
N LYS A 212 -5.68 5.14 14.87
CA LYS A 212 -4.50 5.64 15.56
C LYS A 212 -3.27 4.77 15.29
N LEU A 213 -3.39 3.45 15.31
CA LEU A 213 -2.27 2.54 15.02
C LEU A 213 -1.77 2.71 13.57
N ILE A 214 -2.69 2.79 12.60
CA ILE A 214 -2.36 2.98 11.18
C ILE A 214 -1.59 4.30 10.99
N ARG A 215 -2.09 5.39 11.56
CA ARG A 215 -1.43 6.71 11.45
C ARG A 215 -0.09 6.76 12.18
N GLN A 216 0.07 6.07 13.31
CA GLN A 216 1.36 5.95 14.00
C GLN A 216 2.42 5.23 13.15
N LYS A 217 2.02 4.42 12.18
CA LYS A 217 2.90 3.78 11.20
C LYS A 217 3.21 4.67 9.99
N GLY A 218 2.62 5.86 9.92
CA GLY A 218 2.86 6.83 8.86
C GLY A 218 2.04 6.59 7.59
N LEU A 219 1.04 5.71 7.62
CA LEU A 219 0.11 5.54 6.52
C LEU A 219 -0.93 6.66 6.49
N TYR A 220 -1.29 7.07 5.29
CA TYR A 220 -2.44 7.93 5.04
C TYR A 220 -3.72 7.13 5.19
N LEU A 221 -4.70 7.72 5.86
CA LEU A 221 -5.96 7.07 6.13
C LEU A 221 -7.08 7.82 5.41
N LEU A 222 -7.86 7.16 4.54
CA LEU A 222 -8.99 7.80 3.87
C LEU A 222 -10.32 7.31 4.41
N GLY A 223 -11.32 8.20 4.53
CA GLY A 223 -12.69 7.80 4.81
C GLY A 223 -13.44 7.40 3.54
N TYR A 224 -14.04 6.20 3.52
CA TYR A 224 -14.92 5.74 2.44
C TYR A 224 -16.27 6.47 2.48
N VAL A 225 -16.73 7.00 1.34
CA VAL A 225 -18.01 7.69 1.19
C VAL A 225 -18.63 7.38 -0.17
N ARG A 226 -19.88 6.93 -0.20
CA ARG A 226 -20.60 6.69 -1.47
C ARG A 226 -21.10 7.98 -2.10
N THR A 227 -21.02 8.06 -3.42
CA THR A 227 -21.63 9.16 -4.19
C THR A 227 -22.88 8.76 -4.97
N THR A 228 -23.19 7.46 -5.03
CA THR A 228 -24.39 6.94 -5.72
C THR A 228 -24.46 7.45 -7.16
N TRP A 229 -23.38 7.24 -7.93
CA TRP A 229 -23.27 7.64 -9.33
C TRP A 229 -23.43 9.15 -9.58
N GLY A 230 -23.14 9.94 -8.54
CA GLY A 230 -23.27 11.40 -8.52
C GLY A 230 -24.66 11.92 -8.11
N ASP A 231 -25.59 11.04 -7.73
CA ASP A 231 -26.96 11.44 -7.36
C ASP A 231 -27.12 11.68 -5.84
N ARG A 232 -26.17 11.24 -5.00
CA ARG A 232 -26.23 11.51 -3.56
C ARG A 232 -26.08 13.02 -3.30
N PRO A 233 -26.94 13.64 -2.47
CA PRO A 233 -26.85 15.06 -2.17
C PRO A 233 -25.48 15.48 -1.64
N VAL A 234 -24.95 16.60 -2.18
CA VAL A 234 -23.61 17.08 -1.84
C VAL A 234 -23.44 17.30 -0.33
N GLU A 235 -24.45 17.85 0.35
CA GLU A 235 -24.37 18.11 1.80
C GLU A 235 -24.30 16.83 2.64
N GLU A 236 -24.91 15.73 2.18
CA GLU A 236 -24.80 14.42 2.86
C GLU A 236 -23.40 13.83 2.71
N ILE A 237 -22.81 13.94 1.51
CA ILE A 237 -21.42 13.53 1.27
C ILE A 237 -20.47 14.33 2.17
N LEU A 238 -20.66 15.65 2.26
CA LEU A 238 -19.84 16.52 3.11
C LEU A 238 -20.00 16.21 4.59
N ALA A 239 -21.21 15.92 5.05
CA ALA A 239 -21.48 15.53 6.44
C ALA A 239 -20.77 14.21 6.79
N GLU A 240 -20.83 13.21 5.91
CA GLU A 240 -20.13 11.94 6.14
C GLU A 240 -18.60 12.08 6.09
N CYS A 241 -18.07 12.90 5.17
CA CYS A 241 -16.66 13.26 5.16
C CYS A 241 -16.24 13.93 6.49
N LYS A 242 -17.08 14.83 7.01
CA LYS A 242 -16.83 15.47 8.31
C LYS A 242 -16.82 14.46 9.46
N ASN A 243 -17.72 13.48 9.46
CA ASN A 243 -17.73 12.42 10.47
C ASN A 243 -16.42 11.64 10.46
N HIS A 244 -15.92 11.23 9.29
CA HIS A 244 -14.62 10.56 9.17
C HIS A 244 -13.47 11.39 9.74
N LEU A 245 -13.44 12.70 9.44
CA LEU A 245 -12.44 13.62 9.99
C LEU A 245 -12.55 13.74 11.51
N ASP A 246 -13.73 14.04 12.04
CA ASP A 246 -13.93 14.30 13.47
C ASP A 246 -13.73 13.04 14.32
N TRP A 247 -14.09 11.86 13.79
CA TRP A 247 -14.13 10.63 14.56
C TRP A 247 -12.83 9.83 14.45
N TYR A 248 -12.26 9.76 13.25
CA TYR A 248 -11.13 8.86 12.93
C TYR A 248 -9.89 9.61 12.45
N GLU A 249 -9.98 10.94 12.33
CA GLU A 249 -8.86 11.83 11.98
C GLU A 249 -8.19 11.42 10.66
N VAL A 250 -8.99 11.16 9.65
CA VAL A 250 -8.55 10.76 8.30
C VAL A 250 -7.76 11.88 7.60
N ASP A 251 -6.88 11.48 6.69
CA ASP A 251 -6.05 12.37 5.85
C ASP A 251 -6.73 12.73 4.51
N GLY A 252 -7.88 12.13 4.23
CA GLY A 252 -8.67 12.44 3.05
C GLY A 252 -9.87 11.51 2.86
N PHE A 253 -10.38 11.49 1.62
CA PHE A 253 -11.64 10.85 1.28
C PHE A 253 -11.49 9.95 0.06
N PHE A 254 -12.07 8.76 0.16
CA PHE A 254 -12.26 7.84 -0.95
C PHE A 254 -13.75 7.86 -1.31
N LEU A 255 -14.06 8.49 -2.44
CA LEU A 255 -15.42 8.69 -2.93
C LEU A 255 -15.77 7.57 -3.92
N ASP A 256 -16.62 6.65 -3.49
CA ASP A 256 -16.98 5.46 -4.25
C ASP A 256 -18.23 5.65 -5.11
N GLU A 257 -18.46 4.69 -6.01
CA GLU A 257 -19.58 4.66 -6.96
C GLU A 257 -19.58 5.88 -7.89
N TYR A 258 -18.41 6.27 -8.42
CA TYR A 258 -18.37 7.30 -9.47
C TYR A 258 -18.95 6.75 -10.78
N PRO A 259 -19.66 7.59 -11.56
CA PRO A 259 -19.87 7.33 -12.97
C PRO A 259 -18.54 7.35 -13.73
N ASN A 260 -18.55 6.83 -14.95
CA ASN A 260 -17.37 6.81 -15.83
C ASN A 260 -17.47 7.80 -17.01
N GLY A 261 -18.64 8.36 -17.29
CA GLY A 261 -18.82 9.36 -18.33
C GLY A 261 -19.09 8.81 -19.73
N TRP A 262 -19.09 7.50 -19.93
CA TRP A 262 -19.34 6.90 -21.24
C TRP A 262 -20.83 6.69 -21.51
N GLY A 263 -21.22 6.80 -22.78
CA GLY A 263 -22.60 6.55 -23.23
C GLY A 263 -23.61 7.44 -22.50
N ASP A 264 -24.61 6.82 -21.88
CA ASP A 264 -25.67 7.51 -21.14
C ASP A 264 -25.17 8.27 -19.90
N GLN A 265 -23.91 8.05 -19.48
CA GLN A 265 -23.27 8.78 -18.38
C GLN A 265 -22.52 10.04 -18.86
N ASP A 266 -22.57 10.38 -20.15
CA ASP A 266 -21.95 11.60 -20.66
C ASP A 266 -22.39 12.84 -19.85
N GLY A 267 -21.42 13.68 -19.52
CA GLY A 267 -21.62 14.87 -18.69
C GLY A 267 -21.84 14.60 -17.19
N TYR A 268 -21.90 13.35 -16.71
CA TYR A 268 -22.13 13.07 -15.27
C TYR A 268 -20.99 13.57 -14.38
N TRP A 269 -19.80 13.81 -14.92
CA TRP A 269 -18.72 14.50 -14.21
C TRP A 269 -19.18 15.84 -13.60
N LYS A 270 -20.13 16.54 -14.24
CA LYS A 270 -20.69 17.81 -13.74
C LYS A 270 -21.39 17.67 -12.39
N LYS A 271 -21.89 16.47 -12.06
CA LYS A 271 -22.51 16.17 -10.76
C LYS A 271 -21.46 16.09 -9.64
N LEU A 272 -20.24 15.65 -9.98
CA LEU A 272 -19.15 15.43 -9.02
C LEU A 272 -18.26 16.67 -8.81
N VAL A 273 -18.17 17.57 -9.79
CA VAL A 273 -17.37 18.80 -9.66
C VAL A 273 -17.74 19.63 -8.43
N PRO A 274 -19.03 19.89 -8.12
CA PRO A 274 -19.41 20.62 -6.92
C PRO A 274 -18.97 19.93 -5.62
N VAL A 275 -19.01 18.59 -5.57
CA VAL A 275 -18.55 17.81 -4.42
C VAL A 275 -17.06 18.05 -4.19
N TYR A 276 -16.25 17.85 -5.23
CA TYR A 276 -14.80 18.07 -5.17
C TYR A 276 -14.45 19.51 -4.79
N GLN A 277 -15.07 20.50 -5.43
CA GLN A 277 -14.80 21.91 -5.16
C GLN A 277 -15.12 22.30 -3.71
N LYS A 278 -16.26 21.83 -3.17
CA LYS A 278 -16.61 22.10 -1.77
C LYS A 278 -15.67 21.39 -0.81
N LEU A 279 -15.32 20.13 -1.05
CA LEU A 279 -14.32 19.42 -0.25
C LEU A 279 -12.97 20.13 -0.24
N LYS A 280 -12.48 20.58 -1.41
CA LYS A 280 -11.21 21.33 -1.49
C LYS A 280 -11.30 22.73 -0.90
N THR A 281 -12.49 23.33 -0.83
CA THR A 281 -12.70 24.62 -0.15
C THR A 281 -12.66 24.46 1.37
N LEU A 282 -13.33 23.42 1.90
CA LEU A 282 -13.40 23.15 3.33
C LEU A 282 -12.10 22.53 3.87
N TYR A 283 -11.49 21.65 3.07
CA TYR A 283 -10.38 20.79 3.46
C TYR A 283 -9.28 20.80 2.38
N PRO A 284 -8.61 21.95 2.16
CA PRO A 284 -7.68 22.14 1.05
C PRO A 284 -6.47 21.18 1.07
N ASP A 285 -6.07 20.71 2.25
CA ASP A 285 -4.95 19.79 2.49
C ASP A 285 -5.33 18.31 2.35
N LYS A 286 -6.62 17.97 2.33
CA LYS A 286 -7.10 16.59 2.28
C LYS A 286 -7.14 16.05 0.86
N ILE A 287 -6.61 14.85 0.65
CA ILE A 287 -6.68 14.19 -0.66
C ILE A 287 -8.11 13.70 -0.94
N VAL A 288 -8.56 13.85 -2.18
CA VAL A 288 -9.81 13.25 -2.67
C VAL A 288 -9.49 12.23 -3.76
N ILE A 289 -9.83 10.96 -3.52
CA ILE A 289 -9.77 9.88 -4.51
C ILE A 289 -11.19 9.58 -4.97
N GLY A 290 -11.44 9.57 -6.28
CA GLY A 290 -12.71 9.11 -6.85
C GLY A 290 -12.57 7.68 -7.41
N ASN A 291 -13.55 6.82 -7.17
CA ASN A 291 -13.56 5.45 -7.67
C ASN A 291 -14.68 5.20 -8.69
N PRO A 292 -14.38 5.32 -10.00
CA PRO A 292 -15.26 4.85 -11.06
C PRO A 292 -15.17 3.33 -11.33
N GLY A 293 -14.16 2.64 -10.77
CA GLY A 293 -13.87 1.23 -11.00
C GLY A 293 -13.45 0.87 -12.44
N THR A 294 -13.37 1.86 -13.32
CA THR A 294 -13.07 1.71 -14.75
C THR A 294 -12.55 3.02 -15.34
N ASN A 295 -12.06 2.96 -16.57
CA ASN A 295 -11.61 4.14 -17.29
C ASN A 295 -12.78 5.10 -17.52
N THR A 296 -12.50 6.40 -17.47
CA THR A 296 -13.48 7.48 -17.64
C THR A 296 -13.21 8.30 -18.89
N THR A 297 -14.15 9.18 -19.25
CA THR A 297 -13.84 10.31 -20.15
C THR A 297 -12.83 11.25 -19.48
N ALA A 298 -12.10 12.03 -20.30
CA ALA A 298 -11.04 12.92 -19.83
C ALA A 298 -11.49 13.94 -18.78
N GLU A 299 -12.74 14.40 -18.82
CA GLU A 299 -13.29 15.45 -17.94
C GLU A 299 -13.30 15.06 -16.46
N PHE A 300 -13.31 13.76 -16.12
CA PHE A 300 -13.29 13.30 -14.74
C PHE A 300 -11.98 13.65 -14.02
N VAL A 301 -10.91 14.01 -14.73
CA VAL A 301 -9.70 14.49 -14.06
C VAL A 301 -9.96 15.76 -13.22
N GLN A 302 -11.03 16.50 -13.45
CA GLN A 302 -11.36 17.67 -12.63
C GLN A 302 -12.22 17.34 -11.38
N THR A 303 -12.63 16.09 -11.17
CA THR A 303 -13.54 15.68 -10.09
C THR A 303 -12.83 15.09 -8.88
N ALA A 304 -11.53 14.84 -8.95
CA ALA A 304 -10.75 14.29 -7.84
C ALA A 304 -9.26 14.65 -7.97
N ASP A 305 -8.50 14.49 -6.88
CA ASP A 305 -7.04 14.56 -6.93
C ASP A 305 -6.45 13.29 -7.57
N VAL A 306 -7.06 12.12 -7.38
CA VAL A 306 -6.68 10.82 -7.97
C VAL A 306 -7.93 10.04 -8.37
N LEU A 307 -7.86 9.23 -9.43
CA LEU A 307 -8.93 8.34 -9.87
C LEU A 307 -8.49 6.87 -9.77
N MET A 308 -9.34 6.01 -9.21
CA MET A 308 -9.18 4.56 -9.36
C MET A 308 -9.78 4.14 -10.71
N THR A 309 -8.95 4.14 -11.75
CA THR A 309 -9.38 3.92 -13.15
C THR A 309 -9.46 2.45 -13.55
N TYR A 310 -9.28 1.54 -12.60
CA TYR A 310 -9.39 0.10 -12.82
C TYR A 310 -9.72 -0.60 -11.51
N GLU A 311 -10.79 -1.38 -11.48
CA GLU A 311 -11.20 -2.23 -10.34
C GLU A 311 -11.84 -3.52 -10.89
N GLN A 312 -11.01 -4.44 -11.38
CA GLN A 312 -11.47 -5.62 -12.10
C GLN A 312 -10.49 -6.80 -11.97
N ALA A 313 -10.90 -7.97 -12.47
CA ALA A 313 -10.14 -9.21 -12.38
C ALA A 313 -8.80 -9.16 -13.16
N ALA A 314 -7.78 -9.84 -12.64
CA ALA A 314 -6.45 -9.94 -13.24
C ALA A 314 -6.48 -10.44 -14.69
N ALA A 315 -7.36 -11.38 -15.03
CA ALA A 315 -7.55 -11.86 -16.40
C ALA A 315 -7.96 -10.72 -17.35
N ARG A 316 -8.92 -9.87 -16.94
CA ARG A 316 -9.33 -8.68 -17.71
C ARG A 316 -8.18 -7.66 -17.77
N TYR A 317 -7.39 -7.53 -16.72
CA TYR A 317 -6.25 -6.61 -16.69
C TYR A 317 -5.20 -7.02 -17.71
N LEU A 318 -5.02 -8.32 -17.94
CA LEU A 318 -4.07 -8.86 -18.91
C LEU A 318 -4.65 -8.97 -20.34
N GLY A 319 -5.97 -8.95 -20.48
CA GLY A 319 -6.65 -9.21 -21.75
C GLY A 319 -6.76 -10.70 -22.09
N ASP A 320 -6.64 -11.57 -21.08
CA ASP A 320 -6.68 -13.02 -21.27
C ASP A 320 -8.12 -13.47 -21.57
N GLY A 321 -8.34 -14.06 -22.75
CA GLY A 321 -9.60 -14.71 -23.12
C GLY A 321 -10.79 -13.76 -23.37
N MET A 322 -10.54 -12.47 -23.61
CA MET A 322 -11.61 -11.50 -23.91
C MET A 322 -11.69 -11.17 -25.40
N GLU A 323 -12.92 -11.11 -25.93
CA GLU A 323 -13.20 -10.44 -27.20
C GLU A 323 -12.88 -8.93 -27.07
N PRO A 324 -12.40 -8.29 -28.16
CA PRO A 324 -12.17 -6.86 -28.15
C PRO A 324 -13.46 -6.09 -27.81
N ASN A 325 -13.33 -4.99 -27.07
CA ASN A 325 -14.46 -4.10 -26.81
C ASN A 325 -14.89 -3.36 -28.10
N TRP A 326 -15.89 -2.47 -27.98
CA TRP A 326 -16.51 -1.76 -29.10
C TRP A 326 -15.54 -0.92 -29.95
N ASN A 327 -14.34 -0.60 -29.45
CA ASN A 327 -13.29 0.13 -30.17
C ASN A 327 -12.09 -0.74 -30.59
N GLY A 328 -12.19 -2.08 -30.47
CA GLY A 328 -11.16 -3.01 -30.93
C GLY A 328 -10.03 -3.28 -29.93
N THR A 329 -10.09 -2.76 -28.70
CA THR A 329 -9.05 -2.93 -27.69
C THR A 329 -9.34 -4.10 -26.74
N HIS A 330 -8.29 -4.81 -26.34
CA HIS A 330 -8.36 -5.92 -25.36
C HIS A 330 -7.80 -5.42 -24.02
N GLY A 331 -8.59 -5.52 -22.94
CA GLY A 331 -8.19 -5.09 -21.60
C GLY A 331 -8.16 -3.57 -21.46
N GLU A 332 -9.29 -2.98 -21.04
CA GLU A 332 -9.48 -1.53 -20.95
C GLU A 332 -8.61 -0.89 -19.85
N TYR A 333 -7.43 -0.43 -20.28
CA TYR A 333 -6.90 0.85 -19.81
C TYR A 333 -6.78 1.74 -21.05
N ASN A 334 -7.75 2.64 -21.23
CA ASN A 334 -7.83 3.47 -22.43
C ASN A 334 -6.92 4.69 -22.24
N ARG A 335 -5.63 4.51 -22.60
CA ARG A 335 -4.55 5.48 -22.39
C ARG A 335 -4.78 6.84 -23.06
N GLY A 336 -5.59 6.90 -24.11
CA GLY A 336 -5.78 8.10 -24.94
C GLY A 336 -6.41 9.27 -24.18
N GLU A 337 -7.41 9.01 -23.34
CA GLU A 337 -8.16 10.07 -22.64
C GLU A 337 -7.34 10.83 -21.59
N TYR A 338 -6.22 10.24 -21.16
CA TYR A 338 -5.38 10.75 -20.09
C TYR A 338 -3.98 11.17 -20.56
N GLU A 339 -3.80 11.33 -21.86
CA GLU A 339 -2.51 11.76 -22.41
C GLU A 339 -2.09 13.10 -21.78
N GLY A 340 -0.84 13.16 -21.28
CA GLY A 340 -0.30 14.32 -20.57
C GLY A 340 -0.71 14.45 -19.09
N VAL A 341 -1.59 13.59 -18.57
CA VAL A 341 -1.94 13.58 -17.14
C VAL A 341 -0.89 12.79 -16.35
N PRO A 342 -0.33 13.32 -15.25
CA PRO A 342 0.71 12.63 -14.48
C PRO A 342 0.29 11.25 -13.94
N THR A 343 1.21 10.28 -13.96
CA THR A 343 1.00 8.89 -13.49
C THR A 343 0.42 8.79 -12.07
N TRP A 344 0.75 9.73 -11.19
CA TRP A 344 0.32 9.73 -9.80
C TRP A 344 -1.18 9.98 -9.61
N ARG A 345 -1.86 10.40 -10.67
CA ARG A 345 -3.30 10.68 -10.72
C ARG A 345 -4.15 9.42 -10.84
N PHE A 346 -3.52 8.24 -10.93
CA PHE A 346 -4.19 6.99 -11.26
C PHE A 346 -3.83 5.87 -10.28
N TRP A 347 -4.85 5.10 -9.91
CA TRP A 347 -4.77 3.91 -9.07
C TRP A 347 -5.48 2.73 -9.75
N HIS A 348 -4.85 1.56 -9.79
CA HIS A 348 -5.49 0.32 -10.23
C HIS A 348 -5.65 -0.69 -9.08
N CYS A 349 -6.85 -1.21 -8.90
CA CYS A 349 -7.15 -2.31 -8.00
C CYS A 349 -7.45 -3.57 -8.81
N ILE A 350 -6.67 -4.63 -8.60
CA ILE A 350 -6.70 -5.85 -9.40
C ILE A 350 -7.03 -7.01 -8.48
N HIS A 351 -8.18 -7.65 -8.68
CA HIS A 351 -8.61 -8.79 -7.87
C HIS A 351 -8.53 -10.10 -8.68
N ASP A 352 -8.90 -11.21 -8.06
CA ASP A 352 -8.94 -12.54 -8.68
C ASP A 352 -7.58 -13.00 -9.26
N VAL A 353 -6.48 -12.65 -8.59
CA VAL A 353 -5.14 -13.09 -8.96
C VAL A 353 -4.95 -14.57 -8.58
N LYS A 354 -4.78 -15.44 -9.57
CA LYS A 354 -4.78 -16.90 -9.34
C LYS A 354 -3.44 -17.44 -8.86
N ASP A 355 -2.34 -16.91 -9.36
CA ASP A 355 -1.00 -17.46 -9.15
C ASP A 355 0.10 -16.39 -9.32
N PRO A 356 1.35 -16.72 -8.94
CA PRO A 356 2.48 -15.81 -9.11
C PRO A 356 2.77 -15.41 -10.57
N GLU A 357 2.51 -16.27 -11.56
CA GLU A 357 2.74 -15.94 -12.96
C GLU A 357 1.83 -14.78 -13.40
N GLN A 358 0.54 -14.91 -13.10
CA GLN A 358 -0.46 -13.89 -13.39
C GLN A 358 -0.17 -12.58 -12.65
N ALA A 359 0.21 -12.67 -11.37
CA ALA A 359 0.62 -11.51 -10.58
C ALA A 359 1.82 -10.78 -11.20
N ILE A 360 2.88 -11.52 -11.57
CA ILE A 360 4.08 -10.96 -12.21
C ILE A 360 3.73 -10.29 -13.53
N ARG A 361 2.87 -10.91 -14.35
CA ARG A 361 2.39 -10.32 -15.61
C ARG A 361 1.63 -9.01 -15.35
N CYS A 362 0.76 -8.96 -14.35
CA CYS A 362 0.02 -7.75 -13.98
C CYS A 362 0.97 -6.62 -13.54
N LEU A 363 1.93 -6.92 -12.67
CA LEU A 363 2.90 -5.94 -12.17
C LEU A 363 3.84 -5.42 -13.26
N ARG A 364 4.28 -6.30 -14.18
CA ARG A 364 5.04 -5.88 -15.38
C ARG A 364 4.19 -5.01 -16.30
N LYS A 365 2.93 -5.35 -16.54
CA LYS A 365 2.00 -4.50 -17.31
C LYS A 365 1.79 -3.15 -16.63
N ALA A 366 1.52 -3.11 -15.33
CA ALA A 366 1.38 -1.87 -14.58
C ALA A 366 2.60 -0.95 -14.72
N SER A 367 3.81 -1.53 -14.78
CA SER A 367 5.06 -0.79 -14.99
C SER A 367 5.16 -0.08 -16.34
N THR A 368 4.37 -0.48 -17.34
CA THR A 368 4.33 0.15 -18.67
C THR A 368 3.13 1.10 -18.84
N LEU A 369 2.22 1.15 -17.87
CA LEU A 369 1.03 2.01 -17.89
C LEU A 369 1.27 3.34 -17.17
N ASN A 370 0.39 4.30 -17.41
CA ASN A 370 0.40 5.61 -16.75
C ASN A 370 -0.24 5.53 -15.35
N VAL A 371 0.28 4.64 -14.49
CA VAL A 371 -0.27 4.38 -13.15
C VAL A 371 0.85 4.35 -12.11
N ARG A 372 0.62 4.98 -10.96
CA ARG A 372 1.56 4.98 -9.82
C ARG A 372 1.15 3.97 -8.75
N ALA A 373 -0.12 4.00 -8.37
CA ALA A 373 -0.63 3.21 -7.26
C ALA A 373 -1.30 1.94 -7.77
N ILE A 374 -1.04 0.81 -7.12
CA ILE A 374 -1.74 -0.44 -7.41
C ILE A 374 -2.18 -1.14 -6.13
N TYR A 375 -3.05 -2.13 -6.29
CA TYR A 375 -3.37 -3.14 -5.31
C TYR A 375 -3.63 -4.45 -6.03
N LEU A 376 -3.02 -5.54 -5.58
CA LEU A 376 -3.36 -6.88 -6.05
C LEU A 376 -3.90 -7.72 -4.89
N THR A 377 -5.01 -8.42 -5.13
CA THR A 377 -5.57 -9.45 -4.22
C THR A 377 -5.88 -10.75 -4.97
N ASP A 378 -5.63 -11.86 -4.31
CA ASP A 378 -6.00 -13.21 -4.75
C ASP A 378 -7.42 -13.61 -4.34
N ASP A 379 -8.15 -12.70 -3.69
CA ASP A 379 -9.57 -12.84 -3.41
C ASP A 379 -10.45 -12.39 -4.59
N THR A 380 -11.72 -12.80 -4.61
CA THR A 380 -12.63 -12.69 -5.75
C THR A 380 -14.04 -12.25 -5.36
N PHE A 381 -14.68 -11.46 -6.23
CA PHE A 381 -16.11 -11.16 -6.11
C PHE A 381 -17.01 -12.37 -6.36
N PHE A 382 -16.52 -13.37 -7.10
CA PHE A 382 -17.33 -14.50 -7.57
C PHE A 382 -16.62 -15.84 -7.30
N ASN A 383 -17.39 -16.83 -6.84
CA ASN A 383 -16.90 -18.18 -6.68
C ASN A 383 -16.76 -18.89 -8.04
N ALA A 384 -16.28 -20.13 -8.04
CA ALA A 384 -16.11 -20.92 -9.27
C ALA A 384 -17.43 -21.19 -10.02
N ALA A 385 -18.58 -21.04 -9.38
CA ALA A 385 -19.91 -21.16 -9.99
C ALA A 385 -20.46 -19.81 -10.51
N GLY A 386 -19.70 -18.71 -10.38
CA GLY A 386 -20.12 -17.36 -10.78
C GLY A 386 -21.06 -16.69 -9.78
N GLU A 387 -21.21 -17.25 -8.58
CA GLU A 387 -22.06 -16.68 -7.54
C GLU A 387 -21.25 -15.66 -6.72
N PRO A 388 -21.85 -14.52 -6.31
CA PRO A 388 -21.21 -13.58 -5.41
C PRO A 388 -20.83 -14.28 -4.09
N VAL A 389 -19.59 -14.13 -3.64
CA VAL A 389 -19.11 -14.69 -2.36
C VAL A 389 -18.93 -13.59 -1.33
N GLU A 390 -17.84 -12.85 -1.43
CA GLU A 390 -17.49 -11.77 -0.52
C GLU A 390 -16.79 -10.64 -1.28
N ASN A 391 -16.70 -9.47 -0.67
CA ASN A 391 -15.99 -8.35 -1.26
C ASN A 391 -14.48 -8.64 -1.19
N PRO A 392 -13.71 -8.68 -2.30
CA PRO A 392 -12.31 -9.11 -2.33
C PRO A 392 -11.33 -8.20 -1.55
N TYR A 393 -11.86 -7.18 -0.89
CA TYR A 393 -11.14 -6.25 -0.03
C TYR A 393 -11.45 -6.44 1.45
N ASN A 394 -12.22 -7.47 1.84
CA ASN A 394 -12.56 -7.85 3.21
C ASN A 394 -11.43 -8.63 3.94
N GLU A 395 -10.48 -9.15 3.18
CA GLU A 395 -9.26 -9.83 3.64
C GLU A 395 -8.01 -9.23 3.01
N PRO A 396 -6.86 -9.26 3.72
CA PRO A 396 -5.59 -8.93 3.11
C PRO A 396 -5.19 -10.02 2.11
N PRO A 397 -4.47 -9.68 1.03
CA PRO A 397 -3.98 -10.66 0.09
C PRO A 397 -3.03 -11.63 0.76
N SER A 398 -2.88 -12.80 0.15
CA SER A 398 -1.96 -13.80 0.65
C SER A 398 -0.53 -13.25 0.78
N PRO A 399 0.26 -13.77 1.74
CA PRO A 399 1.57 -13.20 2.03
C PRO A 399 2.55 -13.20 0.86
N TRP A 400 2.44 -14.16 -0.08
CA TRP A 400 3.30 -14.20 -1.26
C TRP A 400 2.98 -13.06 -2.22
N LEU A 401 1.69 -12.73 -2.40
CA LEU A 401 1.23 -11.65 -3.27
C LEU A 401 1.58 -10.31 -2.65
N TRP A 402 1.46 -10.20 -1.32
CA TRP A 402 1.88 -9.04 -0.55
C TRP A 402 3.37 -8.74 -0.73
N ALA A 403 4.24 -9.75 -0.57
CA ALA A 403 5.67 -9.59 -0.77
C ALA A 403 6.04 -9.22 -2.21
N LEU A 404 5.35 -9.82 -3.19
CA LEU A 404 5.60 -9.57 -4.61
C LEU A 404 5.23 -8.13 -5.03
N GLN A 405 4.07 -7.61 -4.59
CA GLN A 405 3.67 -6.23 -4.90
C GLN A 405 4.51 -5.19 -4.13
N ASN A 406 4.97 -5.51 -2.91
CA ASN A 406 5.95 -4.68 -2.22
C ASN A 406 7.28 -4.58 -2.98
N ALA A 407 7.81 -5.71 -3.47
CA ALA A 407 9.02 -5.70 -4.32
C ALA A 407 8.82 -4.85 -5.59
N TRP A 408 7.62 -4.87 -6.19
CA TRP A 408 7.28 -4.00 -7.31
C TRP A 408 7.31 -2.51 -6.96
N ALA A 409 6.76 -2.14 -5.81
CA ALA A 409 6.74 -0.76 -5.32
C ALA A 409 8.14 -0.23 -4.96
N GLU A 410 9.06 -1.12 -4.58
CA GLU A 410 10.47 -0.75 -4.34
C GLU A 410 11.24 -0.40 -5.63
N GLY A 411 10.80 -0.91 -6.78
CA GLY A 411 11.31 -0.56 -8.09
C GLY A 411 11.76 -1.77 -8.93
N ASP A 412 12.05 -1.54 -10.21
CA ASP A 412 12.31 -2.62 -11.18
C ASP A 412 13.44 -3.56 -10.78
N THR A 413 14.53 -3.03 -10.24
CA THR A 413 15.68 -3.85 -9.82
C THR A 413 15.30 -4.79 -8.68
N VAL A 414 14.60 -4.29 -7.66
CA VAL A 414 14.15 -5.13 -6.52
C VAL A 414 13.14 -6.15 -7.01
N PHE A 415 12.16 -5.71 -7.79
CA PHE A 415 11.12 -6.57 -8.33
C PHE A 415 11.68 -7.72 -9.17
N GLU A 416 12.53 -7.44 -10.15
CA GLU A 416 13.07 -8.48 -11.03
C GLU A 416 14.07 -9.38 -10.30
N THR A 417 14.78 -8.87 -9.27
CA THR A 417 15.61 -9.69 -8.38
C THR A 417 14.75 -10.64 -7.54
N TYR A 418 13.65 -10.14 -6.97
CA TYR A 418 12.69 -10.94 -6.22
C TYR A 418 12.09 -12.04 -7.10
N VAL A 419 11.65 -11.69 -8.32
CA VAL A 419 11.15 -12.66 -9.31
C VAL A 419 12.22 -13.70 -9.65
N ALA A 420 13.46 -13.29 -9.95
CA ALA A 420 14.52 -14.24 -10.28
C ALA A 420 14.89 -15.18 -9.12
N THR A 421 14.72 -14.73 -7.87
CA THR A 421 15.05 -15.49 -6.66
C THR A 421 13.96 -16.49 -6.30
N PHE A 422 12.70 -16.05 -6.23
CA PHE A 422 11.58 -16.85 -5.73
C PHE A 422 10.75 -17.51 -6.83
N TYR A 423 10.82 -16.98 -8.06
CA TYR A 423 10.09 -17.47 -9.22
C TYR A 423 11.00 -17.56 -10.47
N PRO A 424 12.11 -18.33 -10.39
CA PRO A 424 13.16 -18.33 -11.40
C PRO A 424 12.68 -18.69 -12.82
N GLN A 425 11.57 -19.43 -12.94
CA GLN A 425 10.92 -19.76 -14.20
C GLN A 425 10.32 -18.54 -14.92
N HIS A 426 10.07 -17.44 -14.21
CA HIS A 426 9.49 -16.20 -14.74
C HIS A 426 10.49 -15.05 -14.85
N LYS A 427 11.79 -15.30 -14.60
CA LYS A 427 12.85 -14.29 -14.76
C LYS A 427 12.92 -13.80 -16.21
N LYS A 428 13.23 -12.52 -16.42
CA LYS A 428 13.55 -12.02 -17.76
C LYS A 428 14.88 -12.63 -18.22
N SER A 429 14.96 -13.00 -19.49
CA SER A 429 16.24 -13.22 -20.17
C SER A 429 17.00 -11.89 -20.15
N VAL A 430 18.23 -11.91 -19.64
CA VAL A 430 19.14 -10.75 -19.67
C VAL A 430 19.63 -10.52 -21.08
#